data_AF-A0A2D6F833-F1
#
_entry.id   AF-A0A2D6F833-F1
#
_cell.length_a   1.000
_cell.length_b   1.000
_cell.length_c   1.000
_cell.angle_alpha   90.00
_cell.angle_beta   90.00
_cell.angle_gamma   90.00
#
_symmetry.space_group_name_H-M   'P 1'
#
loop_
_entity.id
_entity.type
_entity.pdbx_description
1 polymer ?
#
loop_
_entity_poly.entity_id
_entity_poly.type
_entity_poly.pdbx_seq_one_letter_code
_entity_poly.pdbx_strand_id
1 'polypeptide(L)'
;MEVERVKSDWRQMDITEAERVMLEWVEKLTIAPSTCAEADIEGMRAVGWTDRDVLDIAQVCAYFNMRVRIVDGLGLELDEWQTTRAKAGAENAAKLADERRVEMPSDPWGVR
;
A
#
# COMPACT_ATOMS: atom_id res chain seq x y z
N MET A 1 0.31 14.18 -8.37
CA MET A 1 -1.08 14.49 -8.80
C MET A 1 -1.97 13.23 -8.77
N GLU A 2 -1.44 12.04 -9.10
CA GLU A 2 -2.17 10.76 -8.96
C GLU A 2 -2.34 10.29 -7.51
N VAL A 3 -1.30 10.39 -6.68
CA VAL A 3 -1.32 9.99 -5.25
C VAL A 3 -2.42 10.69 -4.46
N GLU A 4 -2.64 11.99 -4.70
CA GLU A 4 -3.68 12.74 -4.00
C GLU A 4 -5.09 12.30 -4.42
N ARG A 5 -5.28 11.81 -5.65
CA ARG A 5 -6.57 11.26 -6.11
C ARG A 5 -6.85 9.89 -5.52
N VAL A 6 -5.82 9.05 -5.37
CA VAL A 6 -5.94 7.76 -4.63
C VAL A 6 -6.40 8.02 -3.20
N LYS A 7 -5.80 9.02 -2.54
CA LYS A 7 -6.15 9.40 -1.16
C LYS A 7 -7.58 9.94 -1.03
N SER A 8 -8.09 10.63 -2.04
CA SER A 8 -9.44 11.19 -2.01
C SER A 8 -10.51 10.15 -2.36
N ASP A 9 -10.43 9.57 -3.55
CA ASP A 9 -11.40 8.58 -4.05
C ASP A 9 -10.81 7.85 -5.27
N TRP A 10 -10.32 6.64 -5.03
CA TRP A 10 -9.71 5.80 -6.06
C TRP A 10 -10.70 5.39 -7.17
N ARG A 11 -12.02 5.49 -6.95
CA ARG A 11 -13.04 5.11 -7.94
C ARG A 11 -13.09 6.02 -9.16
N GLN A 12 -12.60 7.25 -9.00
CA GLN A 12 -12.54 8.28 -10.05
C GLN A 12 -11.29 8.17 -10.93
N MET A 13 -10.41 7.21 -10.63
CA MET A 13 -9.19 6.99 -11.37
C MET A 13 -9.43 6.11 -12.60
N ASP A 14 -8.63 6.33 -13.63
CA ASP A 14 -8.52 5.43 -14.78
C ASP A 14 -7.66 4.23 -14.36
N ILE A 15 -8.31 3.17 -13.90
CA ILE A 15 -7.70 1.94 -13.40
C ILE A 15 -8.30 0.73 -14.11
N THR A 16 -7.53 -0.34 -14.19
CA THR A 16 -7.97 -1.60 -14.75
C THR A 16 -9.08 -2.24 -13.91
N GLU A 17 -9.84 -3.15 -14.52
CA GLU A 17 -10.86 -3.93 -13.82
C GLU A 17 -10.25 -4.74 -12.66
N ALA A 18 -9.05 -5.31 -12.86
CA ALA A 18 -8.33 -6.05 -11.83
C ALA A 18 -7.97 -5.18 -10.62
N GLU A 19 -7.49 -3.96 -10.85
CA GLU A 19 -7.19 -2.98 -9.79
C GLU A 19 -8.45 -2.53 -9.05
N ARG A 20 -9.55 -2.31 -9.77
CA ARG A 20 -10.84 -1.95 -9.17
C ARG A 20 -11.33 -3.04 -8.21
N VAL A 21 -11.40 -4.29 -8.65
CA VAL A 21 -11.83 -5.42 -7.81
C VAL A 21 -10.91 -5.58 -6.59
N MET A 22 -9.59 -5.41 -6.78
CA MET A 22 -8.63 -5.42 -5.67
C MET A 22 -8.94 -4.33 -4.64
N LEU A 23 -9.16 -3.09 -5.08
CA LEU A 23 -9.43 -1.96 -4.17
C LEU A 23 -10.78 -2.09 -3.46
N GLU A 24 -11.82 -2.61 -4.14
CA GLU A 24 -13.13 -2.91 -3.52
C GLU A 24 -12.99 -3.95 -2.40
N TRP A 25 -12.21 -5.00 -2.64
CA TRP A 25 -11.97 -6.02 -1.62
C TRP A 25 -11.11 -5.50 -0.45
N VAL A 26 -10.05 -4.73 -0.73
CA VAL A 26 -9.19 -4.12 0.30
C VAL A 26 -9.98 -3.13 1.18
N GLU A 27 -10.91 -2.37 0.59
CA GLU A 27 -11.82 -1.49 1.33
C GLU A 27 -12.74 -2.31 2.26
N LYS A 28 -13.36 -3.38 1.75
CA LYS A 28 -14.18 -4.29 2.55
C LYS A 28 -13.38 -4.91 3.70
N LEU A 29 -12.16 -5.38 3.43
CA LEU A 29 -11.25 -5.97 4.43
C LEU A 29 -10.84 -4.95 5.51
N THR A 30 -10.76 -3.68 5.16
CA THR A 30 -10.43 -2.58 6.08
C THR A 30 -11.60 -2.21 6.99
N ILE A 31 -12.81 -2.12 6.42
CA ILE A 31 -14.02 -1.61 7.11
C ILE A 31 -14.75 -2.73 7.87
N ALA A 32 -14.94 -3.88 7.22
CA ALA A 32 -15.80 -4.96 7.71
C ALA A 32 -15.18 -6.34 7.42
N PRO A 33 -13.98 -6.65 7.96
CA PRO A 33 -13.26 -7.89 7.69
C PRO A 33 -14.07 -9.15 8.01
N SER A 34 -14.99 -9.09 8.97
CA SER A 34 -15.88 -10.21 9.33
C SER A 34 -16.91 -10.58 8.24
N THR A 35 -17.08 -9.72 7.23
CA THR A 35 -18.00 -9.94 6.10
C THR A 35 -17.29 -10.49 4.86
N CYS A 36 -15.95 -10.59 4.89
CA CYS A 36 -15.18 -11.19 3.81
C CYS A 36 -15.49 -12.68 3.69
N ALA A 37 -15.59 -13.17 2.46
CA ALA A 37 -15.98 -14.54 2.15
C ALA A 37 -15.20 -15.06 0.93
N GLU A 38 -15.26 -16.38 0.70
CA GLU A 38 -14.60 -17.03 -0.45
C GLU A 38 -15.04 -16.46 -1.80
N ALA A 39 -16.31 -16.02 -1.91
CA ALA A 39 -16.83 -15.35 -3.10
C ALA A 39 -16.06 -14.07 -3.49
N ASP A 40 -15.48 -13.35 -2.52
CA ASP A 40 -14.63 -12.20 -2.83
C ASP A 40 -13.35 -12.64 -3.55
N ILE A 41 -12.77 -13.77 -3.10
CA ILE A 41 -11.53 -14.33 -3.66
C ILE A 41 -11.79 -14.92 -5.05
N GLU A 42 -12.94 -15.57 -5.25
CA GLU A 42 -13.39 -16.00 -6.57
C GLU A 42 -13.52 -14.82 -7.54
N GLY A 43 -14.07 -13.69 -7.08
CA GLY A 43 -14.13 -12.45 -7.85
C GLY A 43 -12.74 -11.92 -8.24
N MET A 44 -11.78 -11.95 -7.32
CA MET A 44 -10.39 -11.57 -7.61
C MET A 44 -9.73 -12.50 -8.64
N ARG A 45 -9.94 -13.82 -8.54
CA ARG A 45 -9.42 -14.79 -9.50
C ARG A 45 -10.02 -14.60 -10.89
N ALA A 46 -11.31 -14.25 -10.97
CA ALA A 46 -11.99 -14.02 -12.25
C ALA A 46 -11.38 -12.88 -13.06
N VAL A 47 -10.76 -11.89 -12.40
CA VAL A 47 -10.06 -10.76 -13.04
C VAL A 47 -8.54 -10.96 -13.14
N GLY A 48 -8.05 -12.17 -12.86
CA GLY A 48 -6.67 -12.59 -13.14
C GLY A 48 -5.70 -12.55 -11.96
N TRP A 49 -6.15 -12.25 -10.74
CA TRP A 49 -5.29 -12.35 -9.55
C TRP A 49 -5.04 -13.80 -9.17
N THR A 50 -3.78 -14.16 -8.92
CA THR A 50 -3.43 -15.49 -8.39
C THR A 50 -3.64 -15.53 -6.88
N ASP A 51 -3.73 -16.74 -6.31
CA ASP A 51 -3.79 -16.91 -4.85
C ASP A 51 -2.59 -16.28 -4.12
N ARG A 52 -1.43 -16.26 -4.78
CA ARG A 52 -0.24 -15.60 -4.25
C ARG A 52 -0.42 -14.08 -4.18
N ASP A 53 -0.98 -13.48 -5.23
CA ASP A 53 -1.23 -12.04 -5.27
C ASP A 53 -2.28 -11.65 -4.23
N VAL A 54 -3.37 -12.42 -4.12
CA VAL A 54 -4.42 -12.21 -3.12
C VAL A 54 -3.84 -12.23 -1.70
N LEU A 55 -2.97 -13.21 -1.42
CA LEU A 55 -2.28 -13.28 -0.13
C LEU A 55 -1.40 -12.03 0.11
N ASP A 56 -0.63 -11.61 -0.89
CA ASP A 56 0.24 -10.43 -0.78
C ASP A 56 -0.59 -9.14 -0.55
N ILE A 57 -1.72 -8.98 -1.26
CA ILE A 57 -2.68 -7.88 -1.07
C ILE A 57 -3.24 -7.90 0.36
N ALA A 58 -3.67 -9.06 0.87
CA ALA A 58 -4.17 -9.21 2.23
C ALA A 58 -3.11 -8.83 3.27
N GLN A 59 -1.87 -9.28 3.09
CA GLN A 59 -0.77 -9.00 4.01
C GLN A 59 -0.46 -7.50 4.08
N VAL A 60 -0.41 -6.81 2.93
CA VAL A 60 -0.21 -5.36 2.89
C VAL A 60 -1.36 -4.63 3.58
N CYS A 61 -2.61 -4.97 3.25
CA CYS A 61 -3.79 -4.38 3.88
C CYS A 61 -3.78 -4.57 5.41
N ALA A 62 -3.52 -5.78 5.89
CA ALA A 62 -3.47 -6.10 7.32
C ALA A 62 -2.33 -5.35 8.04
N TYR A 63 -1.15 -5.27 7.43
CA TYR A 63 0.00 -4.56 7.99
C TYR A 63 -0.29 -3.07 8.21
N PHE A 64 -0.86 -2.39 7.22
CA PHE A 64 -1.24 -0.98 7.37
C PHE A 64 -2.36 -0.80 8.39
N ASN A 65 -3.37 -1.67 8.38
CA ASN A 65 -4.45 -1.65 9.37
C ASN A 65 -3.94 -1.80 10.81
N MET A 66 -2.95 -2.68 11.06
CA MET A 66 -2.30 -2.79 12.36
C MET A 66 -1.56 -1.51 12.74
N ARG A 67 -0.75 -0.96 11.82
CA ARG A 67 0.07 0.23 12.10
C ARG A 67 -0.76 1.46 12.42
N VAL A 68 -1.80 1.73 11.64
CA VAL A 68 -2.69 2.88 11.88
C VAL A 68 -3.34 2.77 13.26
N ARG A 69 -3.79 1.58 13.67
CA ARG A 69 -4.34 1.35 15.01
C ARG A 69 -3.34 1.59 16.14
N ILE A 70 -2.07 1.24 15.94
CA ILE A 70 -1.01 1.50 16.93
C ILE A 70 -0.73 2.99 17.03
N VAL A 71 -0.57 3.67 15.88
CA VAL A 71 -0.25 5.11 15.83
C VAL A 71 -1.40 5.93 16.42
N ASP A 72 -2.60 5.75 15.90
CA ASP A 72 -3.78 6.52 16.31
C ASP A 72 -4.22 6.14 17.72
N GLY A 73 -4.19 4.84 18.06
CA GLY A 73 -4.60 4.35 19.38
C GLY A 73 -3.67 4.80 20.51
N LEU A 74 -2.42 5.14 20.21
CA LEU A 74 -1.47 5.72 21.16
C LEU A 74 -1.37 7.25 21.05
N GLY A 75 -2.06 7.88 20.10
CA GLY A 75 -1.99 9.33 19.86
C GLY A 75 -0.61 9.80 19.39
N LEU A 76 0.09 9.00 18.58
CA LEU A 76 1.41 9.36 18.06
C LEU A 76 1.27 10.38 16.92
N GLU A 77 1.82 11.58 17.13
CA GLU A 77 1.92 12.60 16.10
C GLU A 77 3.22 12.46 15.30
N LEU A 78 3.19 12.88 14.03
CA LEU A 78 4.39 13.02 13.21
C LEU A 78 5.09 14.32 13.59
N ASP A 79 6.25 14.21 14.22
CA ASP A 79 7.14 15.33 14.52
C ASP A 79 8.18 15.52 13.38
N GLU A 80 8.78 16.71 13.30
CA GLU A 80 9.72 17.10 12.23
C GLU A 80 10.88 16.11 12.06
N TRP A 81 11.31 15.47 13.16
CA TRP A 81 12.40 14.51 13.14
C TRP A 81 12.06 13.24 12.34
N GLN A 82 10.80 12.78 12.32
CA GLN A 82 10.39 11.60 11.54
C GLN A 82 10.51 11.89 10.04
N THR A 83 10.08 13.08 9.61
CA THR A 83 10.19 13.54 8.22
C THR A 83 11.65 13.71 7.82
N THR A 84 12.46 14.30 8.69
CA THR A 84 13.90 14.48 8.48
C THR A 84 14.63 13.14 8.37
N ARG A 85 14.30 12.18 9.25
CA ARG A 85 14.89 10.84 9.23
C ARG A 85 14.49 10.04 7.99
N ALA A 86 13.24 10.16 7.54
CA ALA A 86 12.78 9.48 6.32
C ALA A 86 13.58 9.94 5.09
N LYS A 87 13.77 11.26 4.93
CA LYS A 87 14.59 11.84 3.86
C LYS A 87 16.06 11.40 3.93
N ALA A 88 16.68 11.50 5.12
CA ALA A 88 18.06 11.06 5.32
C ALA A 88 18.25 9.56 5.04
N GLY A 89 17.24 8.73 5.34
CA GLY A 89 17.23 7.32 5.02
C GLY A 89 17.21 7.05 3.51
N ALA A 90 16.40 7.79 2.75
CA ALA A 90 16.34 7.69 1.29
C ALA A 90 17.67 8.13 0.63
N GLU A 91 18.24 9.25 1.08
CA GLU A 91 19.54 9.75 0.60
C GLU A 91 20.67 8.73 0.87
N ASN A 92 20.70 8.15 2.08
CA ASN A 92 21.69 7.13 2.43
C ASN A 92 21.53 5.85 1.61
N ALA A 93 20.29 5.43 1.34
CA ALA A 93 20.03 4.26 0.49
C ALA A 93 20.56 4.48 -0.94
N ALA A 94 20.35 5.67 -1.52
CA ALA A 94 20.89 6.04 -2.82
C ALA A 94 22.42 6.05 -2.84
N LYS A 95 23.06 6.62 -1.82
CA LYS A 95 24.52 6.62 -1.67
C LYS A 95 25.08 5.20 -1.59
N LEU A 96 24.47 4.34 -0.78
CA LEU A 96 24.91 2.94 -0.62
C LEU A 96 24.76 2.14 -1.90
N ALA A 97 23.72 2.40 -2.70
CA ALA A 97 23.54 1.75 -3.99
C ALA A 97 24.64 2.13 -4.99
N ASP A 98 25.01 3.42 -5.05
CA ASP A 98 26.13 3.90 -5.87
C ASP A 98 27.47 3.28 -5.43
N GLU A 99 27.77 3.33 -4.13
CA GLU A 99 29.00 2.73 -3.56
C GLU A 99 29.10 1.22 -3.85
N ARG A 100 27.97 0.51 -3.84
CA ARG A 100 27.90 -0.94 -4.06
C ARG A 100 27.74 -1.31 -5.54
N ARG A 101 27.54 -0.33 -6.43
CA ARG A 101 27.20 -0.53 -7.85
C ARG A 101 25.98 -1.44 -8.04
N VAL A 102 24.98 -1.28 -7.17
CA VAL A 102 23.71 -2.02 -7.24
C VAL A 102 22.63 -1.06 -7.72
N GLU A 103 21.79 -1.51 -8.66
CA GLU A 103 20.69 -0.70 -9.15
C GLU A 103 19.64 -0.51 -8.05
N MET A 104 19.17 0.72 -7.89
CA MET A 104 18.11 1.01 -6.94
C MET A 104 16.81 0.33 -7.39
N PRO A 105 16.02 -0.25 -6.46
CA PRO A 105 14.70 -0.75 -6.81
C PRO A 105 13.87 0.34 -7.46
N SER A 106 13.11 -0.03 -8.49
CA SER A 106 12.17 0.86 -9.16
C SER A 106 11.31 1.57 -8.11
N ASP A 107 11.17 2.89 -8.27
CA ASP A 107 10.24 3.71 -7.50
C ASP A 107 9.08 4.12 -8.40
N PRO A 108 8.13 3.21 -8.67
CA PRO A 108 6.98 3.49 -9.55
C PRO A 108 6.07 4.59 -9.00
N TRP A 109 6.28 5.03 -7.75
CA TRP A 109 5.39 5.94 -7.03
C TRP A 109 6.04 7.30 -6.71
N GLY A 110 7.34 7.49 -6.99
CA GLY A 110 8.06 8.76 -6.82
C GLY A 110 8.07 9.27 -5.38
N VAL A 111 8.24 8.36 -4.41
CA VAL A 111 8.15 8.66 -2.96
C VAL A 111 9.52 8.97 -2.35
N ARG A 112 10.60 8.79 -3.11
CA ARG A 112 11.96 9.24 -2.75
C ARG A 112 12.20 10.71 -3.07
#